data_AF-A0A7S1LBV8-F1
#
_entry.id   AF-A0A7S1LBV8-F1
#
_cell.length_a   1.000
_cell.length_b   1.000
_cell.length_c   1.000
_cell.angle_alpha   90.00
_cell.angle_beta   90.00
_cell.angle_gamma   90.00
#
_symmetry.space_group_name_H-M   'P 1'
#
loop_
_entity.id
_entity.type
_entity.pdbx_description
1 polymer ?
#
loop_
_entity_poly.entity_id
_entity_poly.type
_entity_poly.pdbx_seq_one_letter_code
_entity_poly.pdbx_strand_id
1 'polypeptide(L)'
;AGAAASARPNLRVLRRTATPEEADQELYRAARVFAPPFEAVLAPYGGVGQQQASGEGARGDGAPAADEAAAPEGAFLRLAATHMLSDGYSVVPLLSDLAQLVARAEASEDSAA
;
A
#
# COMPACT_ATOMS: atom_id res chain seq x y z
N ALA A 1 32.72 -20.84 -1.76
CA ALA A 1 32.27 -19.92 -2.82
C ALA A 1 30.83 -20.28 -3.19
N GLY A 2 29.98 -19.27 -3.42
CA GLY A 2 28.61 -19.44 -3.94
C GLY A 2 27.54 -19.38 -2.85
N ALA A 3 26.60 -18.45 -2.84
CA ALA A 3 26.27 -17.37 -3.76
C ALA A 3 25.85 -16.18 -2.91
N ALA A 4 26.26 -14.96 -3.27
CA ALA A 4 25.50 -13.78 -2.87
C ALA A 4 24.11 -14.00 -3.46
N ALA A 5 23.17 -14.49 -2.63
CA ALA A 5 21.77 -14.58 -3.00
C ALA A 5 21.41 -13.19 -3.50
N SER A 6 21.09 -13.08 -4.80
CA SER A 6 20.57 -11.86 -5.39
C SER A 6 19.51 -11.33 -4.44
N ALA A 7 19.83 -10.25 -3.72
CA ALA A 7 19.09 -9.81 -2.55
C ALA A 7 17.78 -9.22 -3.04
N ARG A 8 16.82 -10.10 -3.30
CA ARG A 8 15.44 -9.70 -3.58
C ARG A 8 14.96 -9.01 -2.32
N PRO A 9 14.50 -7.76 -2.41
CA PRO A 9 14.05 -7.07 -1.23
C PRO A 9 12.83 -7.83 -0.67
N ASN A 10 12.87 -8.12 0.64
CA ASN A 10 11.74 -8.75 1.34
C ASN A 10 10.52 -7.82 1.43
N LEU A 11 10.68 -6.55 1.04
CA LEU A 11 9.62 -5.56 0.88
C LEU A 11 9.56 -5.08 -0.57
N ARG A 12 8.37 -5.11 -1.17
CA ARG A 12 8.13 -4.60 -2.52
C ARG A 12 6.91 -3.68 -2.49
N VAL A 13 7.07 -2.48 -3.02
CA VAL A 13 5.96 -1.55 -3.26
C VAL A 13 5.63 -1.58 -4.74
N LEU A 14 4.40 -1.94 -5.08
CA LEU A 14 3.91 -1.92 -6.45
C LEU A 14 3.52 -0.49 -6.86
N ARG A 15 3.28 -0.30 -8.15
CA ARG A 15 2.76 0.95 -8.67
C ARG A 15 1.41 1.27 -8.04
N ARG A 16 1.13 2.55 -7.82
CA ARG A 16 -0.19 3.03 -7.39
C ARG A 16 -1.20 2.86 -8.52
N THR A 17 -2.38 2.33 -8.19
CA THR A 17 -3.49 2.15 -9.13
C THR A 17 -4.61 3.14 -8.84
N ALA A 18 -5.53 3.32 -9.80
CA ALA A 18 -6.64 4.25 -9.61
C ALA A 18 -7.68 3.67 -8.66
N THR A 19 -7.93 2.35 -8.75
CA THR A 19 -8.98 1.67 -7.99
C THR A 19 -8.42 0.56 -7.09
N PRO A 20 -9.14 0.18 -6.02
CA PRO A 20 -8.77 -0.96 -5.18
C PRO A 20 -8.76 -2.27 -5.98
N GLU A 21 -9.68 -2.49 -6.92
CA GLU A 21 -9.74 -3.72 -7.72
C GLU A 21 -8.48 -3.91 -8.57
N GLU A 22 -7.94 -2.82 -9.13
CA GLU A 22 -6.68 -2.84 -9.87
C GLU A 22 -5.49 -3.18 -8.96
N ALA A 23 -5.46 -2.63 -7.74
CA ALA A 23 -4.40 -2.91 -6.77
C ALA A 23 -4.43 -4.37 -6.30
N ASP A 24 -5.62 -4.92 -6.03
CA ASP A 24 -5.76 -6.34 -5.66
C ASP A 24 -5.33 -7.25 -6.82
N GLN A 25 -5.72 -6.92 -8.06
CA GLN A 25 -5.28 -7.67 -9.22
C GLN A 25 -3.76 -7.61 -9.43
N GLU A 26 -3.13 -6.44 -9.24
CA GLU A 26 -1.67 -6.28 -9.28
C GLU A 26 -0.99 -7.09 -8.16
N LEU A 27 -1.55 -7.09 -6.96
CA LEU A 27 -1.05 -7.88 -5.83
C LEU A 27 -1.10 -9.38 -6.16
N TYR A 28 -2.22 -9.85 -6.71
CA TYR A 28 -2.38 -11.23 -7.17
C TYR A 28 -1.35 -11.59 -8.25
N ARG A 29 -1.16 -10.74 -9.26
CA ARG A 29 -0.14 -10.96 -10.31
C ARG A 29 1.29 -10.91 -9.77
N ALA A 30 1.53 -10.10 -8.73
CA ALA A 30 2.81 -9.99 -8.07
C ALA A 30 3.08 -11.16 -7.11
N ALA A 31 2.11 -12.05 -6.87
CA ALA A 31 2.32 -13.31 -6.16
C ALA A 31 3.27 -14.19 -6.98
N ARG A 32 4.50 -14.31 -6.50
CA ARG A 32 5.54 -15.15 -7.09
C ARG A 32 5.91 -16.26 -6.12
N VAL A 33 6.83 -17.13 -6.55
CA VAL A 33 7.48 -18.12 -5.68
C VAL A 33 8.04 -17.38 -4.47
N PHE A 34 7.43 -17.65 -3.32
CA PHE A 34 7.79 -17.07 -2.03
C PHE A 34 9.26 -17.32 -1.71
N ALA A 35 9.98 -16.26 -1.36
CA ALA A 35 11.35 -16.33 -0.87
C ALA A 35 11.33 -16.29 0.67
N PRO A 36 11.71 -17.37 1.38
CA PRO A 36 11.79 -17.36 2.84
C PRO A 36 12.86 -16.37 3.34
N PRO A 37 12.76 -15.89 4.60
CA PRO A 37 11.78 -16.30 5.62
C PRO A 37 10.45 -15.53 5.60
N PHE A 38 10.39 -14.37 4.94
CA PHE A 38 9.17 -13.58 4.77
C PHE A 38 9.22 -12.72 3.50
N GLU A 39 8.04 -12.34 3.01
CA GLU A 39 7.84 -11.40 1.91
C GLU A 39 6.66 -10.47 2.24
N ALA A 40 6.86 -9.17 2.06
CA ALA A 40 5.84 -8.13 2.16
C ALA A 40 5.67 -7.45 0.80
N VAL A 41 4.44 -7.41 0.29
CA VAL A 41 4.10 -6.68 -0.93
C VAL A 41 2.97 -5.70 -0.66
N LEU A 42 3.20 -4.43 -0.97
CA LEU A 42 2.25 -3.33 -0.83
C LEU A 42 1.73 -2.92 -2.20
N ALA A 43 0.41 -2.83 -2.36
CA ALA A 43 -0.26 -2.36 -3.58
C ALA A 43 -1.14 -1.14 -3.26
N PRO A 44 -0.60 0.09 -3.42
CA PRO A 44 -1.36 1.31 -3.13
C PRO A 44 -2.42 1.61 -4.21
N TYR A 45 -3.54 2.22 -3.81
CA TYR A 45 -4.61 2.67 -4.69
C TYR A 45 -5.15 4.05 -4.28
N GLY A 46 -5.86 4.70 -5.20
CA GLY A 46 -6.42 6.04 -5.01
C GLY A 46 -5.38 7.15 -5.17
N GLY A 47 -5.79 8.41 -5.00
CA GLY A 47 -4.87 9.56 -5.01
C GLY A 47 -4.36 10.00 -6.40
N VAL A 48 -5.23 10.10 -7.41
CA VAL A 48 -4.88 10.80 -8.66
C VAL A 48 -5.92 11.87 -8.97
N GLY A 49 -5.72 13.06 -8.42
CA GLY A 49 -6.69 14.14 -8.52
C GLY A 49 -6.11 15.55 -8.41
N GLN A 50 -4.93 15.86 -8.96
CA GLN A 50 -4.54 17.23 -9.37
C GLN A 50 -3.51 17.29 -10.52
N GLN A 51 -3.54 16.36 -11.47
CA GLN A 51 -2.83 16.55 -12.76
C GLN A 51 -3.79 16.35 -13.94
N GLN A 52 -4.80 17.22 -14.00
CA GLN A 52 -5.44 17.70 -15.23
C GLN A 52 -6.37 18.90 -14.88
N ALA A 53 -5.78 19.93 -14.27
CA ALA A 53 -6.38 21.27 -14.22
C ALA A 53 -5.53 22.20 -15.09
N SER A 54 -5.75 22.15 -16.41
CA SER A 54 -5.45 23.24 -17.34
C SER A 54 -6.18 22.95 -18.65
N GLY A 55 -7.39 23.50 -18.78
CA GLY A 55 -8.23 23.37 -19.96
C GLY A 55 -9.67 23.84 -19.71
N GLU A 56 -9.85 25.14 -19.52
CA GLU A 56 -11.06 25.91 -19.87
C GLU A 56 -12.44 25.57 -19.24
N GLY A 57 -12.78 26.33 -18.19
CA GLY A 57 -13.91 27.27 -18.19
C GLY A 57 -15.34 26.75 -18.38
N ALA A 58 -16.10 26.70 -17.28
CA ALA A 58 -17.51 27.09 -17.28
C ALA A 58 -17.94 27.59 -15.89
N ARG A 59 -18.21 28.91 -15.82
CA ARG A 59 -18.97 29.52 -14.71
C ARG A 59 -20.36 28.88 -14.66
N GLY A 60 -20.79 28.49 -13.46
CA GLY A 60 -22.17 28.12 -13.19
C GLY A 60 -22.40 28.10 -11.69
N ASP A 61 -23.17 29.08 -11.21
CA ASP A 61 -23.72 29.13 -9.86
C ASP A 61 -24.59 27.89 -9.57
N GLY A 62 -24.41 27.26 -8.40
CA GLY A 62 -25.37 26.26 -7.91
C GLY A 62 -24.81 25.26 -6.90
N ALA A 63 -25.14 25.50 -5.62
CA ALA A 63 -25.13 24.57 -4.47
C ALA A 63 -23.80 23.83 -4.13
N PRO A 64 -23.45 23.63 -2.84
CA PRO A 64 -22.43 22.64 -2.51
C PRO A 64 -22.97 21.28 -2.93
N ALA A 65 -22.39 20.73 -4.01
CA ALA A 65 -22.66 19.37 -4.43
C ALA A 65 -22.45 18.46 -3.22
N ALA A 66 -23.46 17.63 -2.97
CA ALA A 66 -23.44 16.62 -1.94
C ALA A 66 -22.11 15.87 -1.97
N ASP A 67 -21.46 15.80 -0.80
CA ASP A 67 -20.51 14.76 -0.40
C ASP A 67 -19.80 14.13 -1.61
N GLU A 68 -18.85 14.85 -2.21
CA GLU A 68 -17.87 14.24 -3.11
C GLU A 68 -17.15 13.20 -2.24
N ALA A 69 -17.71 12.01 -2.18
CA ALA A 69 -17.16 10.88 -1.46
C ALA A 69 -15.76 10.71 -2.01
N ALA A 70 -14.77 11.17 -1.23
CA ALA A 70 -13.38 11.16 -1.61
C ALA A 70 -13.09 9.76 -2.13
N ALA A 71 -12.60 9.68 -3.37
CA ALA A 71 -12.35 8.40 -4.01
C ALA A 71 -11.50 7.55 -3.05
N PRO A 72 -11.88 6.29 -2.77
CA PRO A 72 -11.25 5.50 -1.73
C PRO A 72 -9.76 5.41 -1.97
N GLU A 73 -8.96 5.89 -1.02
CA GLU A 73 -7.51 5.77 -1.02
C GLU A 73 -7.07 4.74 0.02
N GLY A 74 -5.98 4.04 -0.28
CA GLY A 74 -5.47 3.03 0.62
C GLY A 74 -4.40 2.14 -0.02
N ALA A 75 -4.15 0.99 0.60
CA ALA A 75 -3.25 0.00 0.06
C ALA A 75 -3.64 -1.41 0.50
N PHE A 76 -3.42 -2.40 -0.38
CA PHE A 76 -3.42 -3.79 0.02
C PHE A 76 -2.03 -4.23 0.46
N LEU A 77 -1.96 -5.01 1.53
CA LEU A 77 -0.73 -5.59 2.04
C LEU A 77 -0.82 -7.12 2.02
N ARG A 78 0.09 -7.77 1.30
CA ARG A 78 0.33 -9.22 1.41
C ARG A 78 1.56 -9.45 2.28
N LEU A 79 1.37 -10.12 3.40
CA LEU A 79 2.45 -10.66 4.24
C LEU A 79 2.48 -12.18 4.10
N ALA A 80 3.58 -12.70 3.56
CA ALA A 80 3.87 -14.13 3.53
C ALA A 80 5.04 -14.40 4.48
N ALA A 81 4.93 -15.44 5.30
CA ALA A 81 5.99 -15.87 6.20
C ALA A 81 6.06 -17.40 6.24
N THR A 82 7.24 -17.96 6.48
CA THR A 82 7.36 -19.41 6.74
C THR A 82 6.76 -19.76 8.09
N HIS A 83 6.19 -20.97 8.20
CA HIS A 83 5.75 -21.51 9.50
C HIS A 83 6.91 -21.67 10.51
N MET A 84 8.18 -21.70 10.06
CA MET A 84 9.33 -21.68 10.97
C MET A 84 9.52 -20.33 11.68
N LEU A 85 8.90 -19.26 11.17
CA LEU A 85 9.01 -17.89 11.67
C LEU A 85 7.73 -17.40 12.38
N SER A 86 6.59 -18.07 12.15
CA SER A 86 5.30 -17.69 12.70
C SER A 86 4.43 -18.91 12.90
N ASP A 87 3.89 -19.08 14.10
CA ASP A 87 2.66 -19.84 14.30
C ASP A 87 1.44 -18.89 14.15
N GLY A 88 0.22 -19.41 14.21
CA GLY A 88 -1.00 -18.59 14.15
C GLY A 88 -1.11 -17.58 15.29
N TYR A 89 -0.40 -17.79 16.41
CA TYR A 89 -0.39 -16.90 17.56
C TYR A 89 0.53 -15.69 17.35
N SER A 90 1.64 -15.87 16.64
CA SER A 90 2.66 -14.84 16.37
C SER A 90 2.24 -13.80 15.31
N VAL A 91 1.21 -14.08 14.51
CA VAL A 91 0.69 -13.14 13.48
C VAL A 91 0.02 -11.93 14.11
N VAL A 92 -0.78 -12.12 15.17
CA VAL A 92 -1.51 -11.03 15.84
C VAL A 92 -0.58 -9.95 16.42
N PRO A 93 0.45 -10.28 17.24
CA PRO A 93 1.39 -9.28 17.73
C PRO A 93 2.19 -8.63 16.59
N LEU A 94 2.58 -9.38 15.56
CA LEU A 94 3.27 -8.83 14.39
C LEU A 94 2.45 -7.73 13.70
N LEU A 95 1.14 -7.96 13.51
CA LEU A 95 0.25 -6.96 12.92
C LEU A 95 0.06 -5.75 13.84
N SER A 96 0.02 -5.95 15.16
CA SER A 96 -0.06 -4.86 16.14
C SER A 96 1.21 -3.99 16.12
N ASP A 97 2.39 -4.61 16.10
CA ASP A 97 3.66 -3.91 16.02
C ASP A 97 3.78 -3.13 14.71
N LEU A 98 3.34 -3.71 13.59
CA LEU A 98 3.30 -3.01 12.31
C LEU A 98 2.42 -1.76 12.37
N ALA A 99 1.21 -1.87 12.95
CA ALA A 99 0.32 -0.72 13.13
C ALA A 99 0.96 0.38 14.00
N GLN A 100 1.65 -0.01 15.07
CA GLN A 100 2.37 0.96 15.91
C GLN A 100 3.53 1.64 15.18
N LEU A 101 4.28 0.90 14.36
CA LEU A 101 5.37 1.46 13.56
C LEU A 101 4.85 2.44 12.51
N VAL A 102 3.73 2.12 11.85
CA VAL A 102 3.07 3.02 10.90
C VAL A 102 2.60 4.30 11.60
N ALA A 103 1.88 4.18 12.71
CA ALA A 103 1.42 5.34 13.48
C ALA A 103 2.57 6.25 13.94
N ARG A 104 3.72 5.67 14.30
CA ARG A 104 4.93 6.43 14.62
C ARG A 104 5.54 7.13 13.41
N ALA A 105 5.54 6.47 12.24
CA ALA A 105 6.05 7.05 11.01
C ALA A 105 5.18 8.24 10.57
N GLU A 106 3.86 8.08 10.57
CA GLU A 106 2.90 9.14 10.22
C GLU A 106 3.05 10.36 11.15
N ALA A 107 3.14 10.12 12.47
CA ALA A 107 3.36 11.19 13.44
C ALA A 107 4.71 11.92 13.25
N SER A 108 5.71 11.25 12.65
CA SER A 108 7.00 11.87 12.34
C SER A 108 6.98 12.67 11.03
N GLU A 109 6.17 12.28 10.06
CA GLU A 109 5.96 13.03 8.81
C GLU A 109 5.17 14.33 9.07
N ASP A 110 4.14 14.26 9.94
CA ASP A 110 3.37 15.44 10.36
C ASP A 110 4.22 16.45 11.16
N SER A 111 5.24 15.99 11.88
CA SER A 111 6.14 16.87 12.63
C SER A 111 7.22 17.54 11.75
N ALA A 112 7.39 17.08 10.51
CA ALA A 112 8.38 17.59 9.57
C ALA A 112 7.79 18.53 8.49
N ALA A 113 6.47 18.67 8.45
CA ALA A 113 5.70 19.59 7.60
C ALA A 113 5.41 20.91 8.33
#